data_AF-A0A7K3ZZQ0-F1
#
_entry.id   AF-A0A7K3ZZQ0-F1
#
_cell.length_a   1.000
_cell.length_b   1.000
_cell.length_c   1.000
_cell.angle_alpha   90.00
_cell.angle_beta   90.00
_cell.angle_gamma   90.00
#
_symmetry.space_group_name_H-M   'P 1'
#
loop_
_entity.id
_entity.type
_entity.pdbx_description
1 polymer ?
#
loop_
_entity_poly.entity_id
_entity_poly.type
_entity_poly.pdbx_seq_one_letter_code
_entity_poly.pdbx_strand_id
1 'polypeptide(L)'
;MFELTVASSHILRNPKMASFTVAAVSLAVAVIVVFMGLLGGFEQEIITSTVENNPHIYVQPKEDETYIYLYRTVSSFLWEYPGVEAVSARLSGKAGAKYKDKVRGVEFLGIDPADENRLMKVEEDIVGGDFQDLRSRKLSAFVGTKLAEELKLDLEDDFILARGNQSAKLRVAGLFETGSARDRSQIYIPLSTAQDLVGKGDVVSEVDARVADIYQAPYIVSDLRSSFRYQSKSWQDMNEDILKLIETQKWFINIFYFLIFIIAGFGIANTMIMIISRRAKEIGILMAMGAPRRSILKIFLLESLILAPPAALLGSILAYLAANLIMSYDIELPSEIYMVSKMTVVMSPEFFIYAMLFALLVNFVAGMYPAWKASKMDPVEAIGE
;
A
#
# COMPACT_ATOMS: atom_id res chain seq x y z
N MET A 1 7.51 4.94 45.44
CA MET A 1 6.12 5.14 45.86
C MET A 1 5.58 3.83 46.38
N PHE A 2 4.91 3.83 47.53
CA PHE A 2 4.37 2.63 48.19
C PHE A 2 3.48 1.80 47.24
N GLU A 3 2.64 2.46 46.44
CA GLU A 3 1.71 1.79 45.53
C GLU A 3 2.40 0.94 44.46
N LEU A 4 3.53 1.42 43.93
CA LEU A 4 4.31 0.70 42.92
C LEU A 4 4.97 -0.57 43.50
N THR A 5 5.49 -0.46 44.73
CA THR A 5 6.10 -1.59 45.44
C THR A 5 5.04 -2.67 45.75
N VAL A 6 3.84 -2.26 46.15
CA VAL A 6 2.73 -3.19 46.38
C VAL A 6 2.27 -3.85 45.08
N ALA A 7 2.04 -3.07 44.01
CA ALA A 7 1.60 -3.60 42.71
C ALA A 7 2.60 -4.61 42.12
N SER A 8 3.89 -4.28 42.13
CA SER A 8 4.95 -5.21 41.65
C SER A 8 5.03 -6.49 42.50
N SER A 9 4.90 -6.39 43.82
CA SER A 9 4.88 -7.55 44.72
C SER A 9 3.66 -8.45 44.48
N HIS A 10 2.50 -7.89 44.14
CA HIS A 10 1.29 -8.66 43.81
C HIS A 10 1.49 -9.53 42.58
N ILE A 11 2.04 -8.95 41.52
CA ILE A 11 2.32 -9.64 40.25
C ILE A 11 3.29 -10.79 40.46
N LEU A 12 4.41 -10.54 41.15
CA LEU A 12 5.45 -11.54 41.38
C LEU A 12 4.98 -12.73 42.23
N ARG A 13 4.02 -12.51 43.14
CA ARG A 13 3.46 -13.58 43.99
C ARG A 13 2.49 -14.50 43.25
N ASN A 14 1.85 -14.04 42.17
CA ASN A 14 0.86 -14.82 41.41
C ASN A 14 1.18 -14.88 39.91
N PRO A 15 2.28 -15.54 39.50
CA PRO A 15 2.75 -15.53 38.12
C PRO A 15 1.74 -16.14 37.14
N LYS A 16 0.92 -17.11 37.57
CA LYS A 16 -0.09 -17.76 36.72
C LYS A 16 -1.17 -16.78 36.23
N MET A 17 -1.64 -15.87 37.09
CA MET A 17 -2.67 -14.90 36.73
C MET A 17 -2.11 -13.77 35.87
N ALA A 18 -0.89 -13.33 36.21
CA ALA A 18 -0.14 -12.39 35.40
C ALA A 18 0.09 -12.94 33.98
N SER A 19 0.46 -14.22 33.85
CA SER A 19 0.68 -14.85 32.54
C SER A 19 -0.58 -14.95 31.70
N PHE A 20 -1.76 -15.18 32.29
CA PHE A 20 -3.03 -15.16 31.54
C PHE A 20 -3.34 -13.77 30.97
N THR A 21 -3.15 -12.71 31.76
CA THR A 21 -3.37 -11.33 31.32
C THR A 21 -2.39 -10.95 30.22
N VAL A 22 -1.12 -11.27 30.43
CA VAL A 22 -0.04 -11.03 29.46
C VAL A 22 -0.30 -11.80 28.17
N ALA A 23 -0.72 -13.07 28.24
CA ALA A 23 -1.05 -13.87 27.06
C ALA A 23 -2.22 -13.27 26.27
N ALA A 24 -3.32 -12.90 26.93
CA ALA A 24 -4.49 -12.32 26.26
C ALA A 24 -4.15 -11.01 25.52
N VAL A 25 -3.40 -10.12 26.18
CA VAL A 25 -2.96 -8.85 25.57
C VAL A 25 -1.91 -9.07 24.49
N SER A 26 -0.98 -10.02 24.69
CA SER A 26 0.03 -10.36 23.69
C SER A 26 -0.59 -10.89 22.40
N LEU A 27 -1.67 -11.67 22.48
CA LEU A 27 -2.37 -12.17 21.31
C LEU A 27 -3.06 -11.03 20.56
N ALA A 28 -3.73 -10.13 21.28
CA ALA A 28 -4.34 -8.93 20.68
C ALA A 28 -3.29 -8.05 19.98
N VAL A 29 -2.16 -7.79 20.64
CA VAL A 29 -1.03 -7.07 20.06
C VAL A 29 -0.48 -7.78 18.83
N ALA A 30 -0.30 -9.10 18.90
CA ALA A 30 0.25 -9.88 17.79
C ALA A 30 -0.63 -9.76 16.55
N VAL A 31 -1.94 -9.95 16.72
CA VAL A 31 -2.93 -9.80 15.64
C VAL A 31 -2.88 -8.38 15.06
N ILE A 32 -2.88 -7.34 15.89
CA ILE A 32 -2.86 -5.95 15.40
C ILE A 32 -1.61 -5.68 14.56
N VAL A 33 -0.43 -6.06 15.04
CA VAL A 33 0.84 -5.79 14.34
C VAL A 33 0.90 -6.57 13.01
N VAL A 34 0.51 -7.84 12.99
CA VAL A 34 0.47 -8.64 11.75
C VAL A 34 -0.49 -8.01 10.75
N PHE A 35 -1.68 -7.58 11.18
CA PHE A 35 -2.64 -6.92 10.31
C PHE A 35 -2.11 -5.57 9.79
N MET A 36 -1.48 -4.75 10.64
CA MET A 36 -0.83 -3.51 10.20
C MET A 36 0.23 -3.79 9.14
N GLY A 37 1.05 -4.83 9.33
CA GLY A 37 2.09 -5.18 8.39
C GLY A 37 1.58 -5.71 7.06
N LEU A 38 0.53 -6.54 7.08
CA LEU A 38 -0.15 -7.01 5.87
C LEU A 38 -0.73 -5.84 5.06
N LEU A 39 -1.34 -4.88 5.76
CA LEU A 39 -1.92 -3.70 5.12
C LEU A 39 -0.87 -2.75 4.59
N GLY A 40 0.21 -2.53 5.34
CA GLY A 40 1.34 -1.73 4.87
C GLY A 40 1.98 -2.34 3.62
N GLY A 41 2.13 -3.66 3.57
CA GLY A 41 2.61 -4.36 2.37
C GLY A 41 1.66 -4.25 1.19
N PHE A 42 0.35 -4.40 1.42
CA PHE A 42 -0.66 -4.22 0.38
C PHE A 42 -0.72 -2.77 -0.15
N GLU A 43 -0.70 -1.77 0.73
CA GLU A 43 -0.67 -0.35 0.36
C GLU A 43 0.60 -0.02 -0.42
N GLN A 44 1.76 -0.54 0.00
CA GLN A 44 3.02 -0.36 -0.72
C GLN A 44 2.98 -0.99 -2.11
N GLU A 45 2.49 -2.23 -2.24
CA GLU A 45 2.39 -2.88 -3.56
C GLU A 45 1.43 -2.12 -4.49
N ILE A 46 0.28 -1.63 -3.99
CA ILE A 46 -0.61 -0.80 -4.81
C ILE A 46 0.10 0.48 -5.24
N ILE A 47 0.81 1.17 -4.33
CA ILE A 47 1.54 2.40 -4.68
C ILE A 47 2.62 2.10 -5.73
N THR A 48 3.39 1.02 -5.57
CA THR A 48 4.43 0.64 -6.54
C THR A 48 3.81 0.27 -7.90
N SER A 49 2.76 -0.57 -7.91
CA SER A 49 2.14 -1.03 -9.15
C SER A 49 1.33 0.04 -9.87
N THR A 50 0.79 1.02 -9.13
CA THR A 50 -0.13 2.05 -9.64
C THR A 50 0.55 3.39 -9.86
N VAL A 51 1.52 3.77 -9.03
CA VAL A 51 2.17 5.10 -9.08
C VAL A 51 3.60 4.98 -9.58
N GLU A 52 4.46 4.17 -8.95
CA GLU A 52 5.90 4.15 -9.29
C GLU A 52 6.16 3.68 -10.72
N ASN A 53 5.34 2.75 -11.23
CA ASN A 53 5.47 2.20 -12.58
C ASN A 53 4.59 2.92 -13.62
N ASN A 54 4.00 4.06 -13.28
CA ASN A 54 3.13 4.82 -14.18
C ASN A 54 3.45 6.33 -14.16
N PRO A 55 2.89 7.10 -15.09
CA PRO A 55 2.97 8.55 -15.05
C PRO A 55 2.24 9.12 -13.82
N HIS A 56 2.74 10.25 -13.31
CA HIS A 56 2.12 10.94 -12.18
C HIS A 56 1.13 12.02 -12.64
N ILE A 57 1.34 12.54 -13.85
CA ILE A 57 0.51 13.55 -14.49
C ILE A 57 0.19 13.07 -15.90
N TYR A 58 -1.08 13.17 -16.26
CA TYR A 58 -1.62 12.81 -17.57
C TYR A 58 -2.23 14.04 -18.20
N VAL A 59 -1.74 14.45 -19.36
CA VAL A 59 -2.36 15.51 -20.15
C VAL A 59 -2.99 14.90 -21.38
N GLN A 60 -4.31 14.95 -21.42
CA GLN A 60 -5.15 14.39 -22.48
C GLN A 60 -5.77 15.52 -23.32
N PRO A 61 -6.28 15.20 -24.52
CA PRO A 61 -6.90 16.18 -25.39
C PRO A 61 -8.12 16.83 -24.73
N LYS A 62 -8.59 17.94 -25.31
CA LYS A 62 -9.86 18.55 -24.89
C LYS A 62 -11.01 17.57 -25.10
N GLU A 63 -12.12 17.74 -24.38
CA GLU A 63 -13.27 16.81 -24.47
C GLU A 63 -13.80 16.60 -25.90
N ASP A 64 -13.65 17.60 -26.76
CA ASP A 64 -14.08 17.59 -28.16
C ASP A 64 -12.97 17.22 -29.17
N GLU A 65 -11.75 16.97 -28.69
CA GLU A 65 -10.58 16.66 -29.51
C GLU A 65 -10.09 15.21 -29.28
N THR A 66 -9.48 14.61 -30.32
CA THR A 66 -8.88 13.27 -30.21
C THR A 66 -7.36 13.32 -29.97
N TYR A 67 -6.73 14.47 -30.27
CA TYR A 67 -5.28 14.61 -30.24
C TYR A 67 -4.86 15.97 -29.69
N ILE A 68 -3.63 16.01 -29.16
CA ILE A 68 -2.94 17.21 -28.75
C ILE A 68 -2.04 17.67 -29.90
N TYR A 69 -2.39 18.80 -30.52
CA TYR A 69 -1.63 19.38 -31.62
C TYR A 69 -0.41 20.19 -31.13
N LEU A 70 -0.53 20.90 -29.99
CA LEU A 70 0.53 21.74 -29.42
C LEU A 70 1.31 21.01 -28.33
N TYR A 71 1.55 19.72 -28.52
CA TYR A 71 2.10 18.86 -27.48
C TYR A 71 3.52 19.29 -27.07
N ARG A 72 4.32 19.80 -28.00
CA ARG A 72 5.67 20.31 -27.71
C ARG A 72 5.64 21.48 -26.73
N THR A 73 4.67 22.39 -26.87
CA THR A 73 4.47 23.51 -25.93
C THR A 73 4.08 23.00 -24.55
N VAL A 74 3.18 22.03 -24.48
CA VAL A 74 2.77 21.39 -23.22
C VAL A 74 3.95 20.66 -22.57
N SER A 75 4.73 19.90 -23.35
CA SER A 75 5.91 19.20 -22.86
C SER A 75 6.97 20.15 -22.32
N SER A 76 7.26 21.27 -23.02
CA SER A 76 8.19 22.29 -22.54
C SER A 76 7.71 22.94 -21.25
N PHE A 77 6.42 23.28 -21.15
CA PHE A 77 5.86 23.84 -19.93
C PHE A 77 6.00 22.88 -18.74
N LEU A 78 5.71 21.59 -18.94
CA LEU A 78 5.89 20.56 -17.90
C LEU A 78 7.35 20.45 -17.47
N TRP A 79 8.30 20.45 -18.42
CA TRP A 79 9.73 20.38 -18.12
C TRP A 79 10.26 21.57 -17.30
N GLU A 80 9.66 22.76 -17.46
CA GLU A 80 10.05 23.95 -16.70
C GLU A 80 9.50 23.95 -15.26
N TYR A 81 8.54 23.06 -14.96
CA TYR A 81 7.90 23.03 -13.65
C TYR A 81 8.84 22.39 -12.60
N PRO A 82 9.09 23.06 -11.46
CA PRO A 82 9.95 22.51 -10.41
C PRO A 82 9.48 21.14 -9.93
N GLY A 83 10.39 20.17 -9.87
CA GLY A 83 10.10 18.81 -9.40
C GLY A 83 9.61 17.84 -10.48
N VAL A 84 9.44 18.27 -11.73
CA VAL A 84 9.23 17.35 -12.87
C VAL A 84 10.56 16.71 -13.26
N GLU A 85 10.59 15.37 -13.31
CA GLU A 85 11.80 14.58 -13.59
C GLU A 85 11.83 14.04 -15.02
N ALA A 86 10.66 13.78 -15.60
CA ALA A 86 10.52 13.26 -16.94
C ALA A 86 9.19 13.69 -17.56
N VAL A 87 9.20 13.89 -18.88
CA VAL A 87 8.00 14.13 -19.69
C VAL A 87 8.12 13.34 -20.98
N SER A 88 7.08 12.60 -21.36
CA SER A 88 7.00 11.87 -22.62
C SER A 88 5.73 12.23 -23.38
N ALA A 89 5.87 12.46 -24.69
CA ALA A 89 4.74 12.69 -25.57
C ALA A 89 4.42 11.39 -26.30
N ARG A 90 3.18 10.91 -26.17
CA ARG A 90 2.80 9.55 -26.56
C ARG A 90 1.60 9.54 -27.48
N LEU A 91 1.67 8.70 -28.52
CA LEU A 91 0.56 8.49 -29.45
C LEU A 91 0.12 7.04 -29.41
N SER A 92 -0.97 6.77 -28.71
CA SER A 92 -1.56 5.45 -28.58
C SER A 92 -2.64 5.20 -29.63
N GLY A 93 -2.85 3.92 -29.95
CA GLY A 93 -3.97 3.53 -30.76
C GLY A 93 -4.11 2.02 -30.92
N LYS A 94 -5.34 1.59 -31.18
CA LYS A 94 -5.64 0.20 -31.52
C LYS A 94 -5.28 -0.10 -32.98
N ALA A 95 -4.73 -1.30 -33.22
CA ALA A 95 -4.38 -1.82 -34.54
C ALA A 95 -4.47 -3.35 -34.56
N GLY A 96 -4.39 -3.94 -35.75
CA GLY A 96 -4.18 -5.38 -35.94
C GLY A 96 -2.70 -5.65 -36.23
N ALA A 97 -2.04 -6.43 -35.38
CA ALA A 97 -0.72 -7.00 -35.66
C ALA A 97 -0.89 -8.31 -36.42
N LYS A 98 -0.28 -8.41 -37.60
CA LYS A 98 -0.35 -9.56 -38.48
C LYS A 98 1.04 -10.09 -38.78
N TYR A 99 1.23 -11.39 -38.56
CA TYR A 99 2.39 -12.14 -38.99
C TYR A 99 1.95 -13.45 -39.63
N LYS A 100 2.34 -13.68 -40.89
CA LYS A 100 1.88 -14.81 -41.71
C LYS A 100 0.33 -14.88 -41.74
N ASP A 101 -0.24 -15.98 -41.25
CA ASP A 101 -1.67 -16.27 -41.15
C ASP A 101 -2.30 -15.81 -39.82
N LYS A 102 -1.49 -15.37 -38.85
CA LYS A 102 -1.93 -14.97 -37.52
C LYS A 102 -2.21 -13.48 -37.45
N VAL A 103 -3.31 -13.12 -36.78
CA VAL A 103 -3.70 -11.74 -36.50
C VAL A 103 -4.09 -11.60 -35.03
N ARG A 104 -3.65 -10.52 -34.40
CA ARG A 104 -4.03 -10.12 -33.04
C ARG A 104 -4.40 -8.64 -33.00
N GLY A 105 -5.43 -8.32 -32.22
CA GLY A 105 -5.72 -6.94 -31.87
C GLY A 105 -4.70 -6.48 -30.82
N VAL A 106 -4.08 -5.34 -31.06
CA VAL A 106 -3.01 -4.78 -30.22
C VAL A 106 -3.25 -3.29 -30.01
N GLU A 107 -2.59 -2.74 -29.01
CA GLU A 107 -2.43 -1.31 -28.78
C GLU A 107 -0.98 -0.94 -29.08
N PHE A 108 -0.76 -0.05 -30.06
CA PHE A 108 0.55 0.53 -30.26
C PHE A 108 0.69 1.79 -29.42
N LEU A 109 1.91 2.06 -28.98
CA LEU A 109 2.30 3.29 -28.32
C LEU A 109 3.50 3.89 -29.07
N GLY A 110 3.26 5.01 -29.74
CA GLY A 110 4.27 5.81 -30.41
C GLY A 110 4.97 6.73 -29.44
N ILE A 111 6.29 6.60 -29.31
CA ILE A 111 7.08 7.31 -28.28
C ILE A 111 8.44 7.79 -28.81
N ASP A 112 9.09 8.68 -28.05
CA ASP A 112 10.55 8.82 -28.07
C ASP A 112 11.14 7.91 -26.97
N PRO A 113 12.06 6.99 -27.30
CA PRO A 113 12.54 5.99 -26.34
C PRO A 113 13.34 6.58 -25.18
N ALA A 114 13.99 7.73 -25.36
CA ALA A 114 14.77 8.33 -24.28
C ALA A 114 13.84 8.98 -23.24
N ASP A 115 12.80 9.69 -23.71
CA ASP A 115 11.81 10.33 -22.85
C ASP A 115 10.93 9.28 -22.16
N GLU A 116 10.49 8.26 -22.90
CA GLU A 116 9.67 7.18 -22.35
C GLU A 116 10.44 6.35 -21.32
N ASN A 117 11.73 6.08 -21.53
CA ASN A 117 12.54 5.37 -20.55
C ASN A 117 12.69 6.16 -19.24
N ARG A 118 12.87 7.48 -19.30
CA ARG A 118 12.90 8.32 -18.08
C ARG A 118 11.55 8.33 -17.36
N LEU A 119 10.45 8.33 -18.12
CA LEU A 119 9.10 8.34 -17.59
C LEU A 119 8.68 6.99 -16.99
N MET A 120 8.97 5.88 -17.67
CA MET A 120 8.39 4.56 -17.37
C MET A 120 9.43 3.50 -16.99
N LYS A 121 10.73 3.79 -17.08
CA LYS A 121 11.85 2.84 -16.84
C LYS A 121 11.77 1.58 -17.72
N VAL A 122 11.32 1.74 -18.97
CA VAL A 122 11.06 0.62 -19.90
C VAL A 122 12.28 -0.29 -20.08
N GLU A 123 13.51 0.24 -20.01
CA GLU A 123 14.74 -0.55 -20.14
C GLU A 123 14.90 -1.63 -19.04
N GLU A 124 14.28 -1.47 -17.86
CA GLU A 124 14.29 -2.48 -16.79
C GLU A 124 13.48 -3.74 -17.17
N ASP A 125 12.51 -3.60 -18.07
CA ASP A 125 11.61 -4.66 -18.53
C ASP A 125 12.05 -5.29 -19.87
N ILE A 126 13.16 -4.84 -20.47
CA ILE A 126 13.62 -5.35 -21.77
C ILE A 126 14.29 -6.72 -21.61
N VAL A 127 13.77 -7.71 -22.33
CA VAL A 127 14.31 -9.08 -22.36
C VAL A 127 15.33 -9.26 -23.48
N GLY A 128 15.19 -8.50 -24.58
CA GLY A 128 16.14 -8.54 -25.68
C GLY A 128 16.00 -7.35 -26.63
N GLY A 129 17.11 -6.98 -27.26
CA GLY A 129 17.22 -5.77 -28.08
C GLY A 129 17.70 -4.55 -27.30
N ASP A 130 17.97 -3.44 -28.00
CA ASP A 130 18.28 -2.14 -27.41
C ASP A 130 17.09 -1.19 -27.62
N PHE A 131 16.44 -0.72 -26.55
CA PHE A 131 15.25 0.13 -26.66
C PHE A 131 15.53 1.43 -27.42
N GLN A 132 16.78 1.91 -27.40
CA GLN A 132 17.20 3.10 -28.14
C GLN A 132 17.23 2.88 -29.66
N ASP A 133 17.17 1.64 -30.17
CA ASP A 133 17.03 1.35 -31.60
C ASP A 133 15.72 1.93 -32.19
N LEU A 134 14.69 2.18 -31.37
CA LEU A 134 13.48 2.87 -31.82
C LEU A 134 13.76 4.31 -32.30
N ARG A 135 14.84 4.95 -31.83
CA ARG A 135 15.20 6.30 -32.25
C ARG A 135 15.86 6.33 -33.63
N SER A 136 16.67 5.32 -33.93
CA SER A 136 17.46 5.25 -35.17
C SER A 136 16.72 4.51 -36.28
N ARG A 137 15.86 3.55 -35.94
CA ARG A 137 15.12 2.72 -36.89
C ARG A 137 13.63 3.10 -36.89
N LYS A 138 13.17 3.83 -37.89
CA LYS A 138 11.75 4.24 -37.97
C LYS A 138 10.77 3.07 -38.06
N LEU A 139 11.12 2.01 -38.78
CA LEU A 139 10.25 0.85 -39.00
C LEU A 139 10.61 -0.32 -38.08
N SER A 140 10.75 -0.02 -36.79
CA SER A 140 11.02 -1.01 -35.75
C SER A 140 9.91 -1.02 -34.70
N ALA A 141 9.87 -2.09 -33.92
CA ALA A 141 8.94 -2.25 -32.82
C ALA A 141 9.55 -3.05 -31.68
N PHE A 142 9.14 -2.72 -30.46
CA PHE A 142 9.31 -3.57 -29.29
C PHE A 142 7.98 -4.21 -28.95
N VAL A 143 7.97 -5.54 -28.82
CA VAL A 143 6.75 -6.35 -28.69
C VAL A 143 6.73 -7.05 -27.34
N GLY A 144 5.59 -7.06 -26.66
CA GLY A 144 5.45 -7.84 -25.41
C GLY A 144 5.71 -9.33 -25.64
N THR A 145 6.40 -9.99 -24.71
CA THR A 145 6.81 -11.40 -24.85
C THR A 145 5.65 -12.33 -25.16
N LYS A 146 4.54 -12.24 -24.40
CA LYS A 146 3.35 -13.08 -24.61
C LYS A 146 2.68 -12.83 -25.97
N LEU A 147 2.64 -11.58 -26.43
CA LEU A 147 2.15 -11.24 -27.77
C LEU A 147 3.04 -11.83 -28.86
N ALA A 148 4.36 -11.77 -28.69
CA ALA A 148 5.32 -12.36 -29.62
C ALA A 148 5.13 -13.88 -29.71
N GLU A 149 4.98 -14.57 -28.58
CA GLU A 149 4.68 -16.01 -28.54
C GLU A 149 3.37 -16.36 -29.26
N GLU A 150 2.29 -15.61 -29.00
CA GLU A 150 1.00 -15.82 -29.63
C GLU A 150 1.06 -15.63 -31.16
N LEU A 151 1.82 -14.64 -31.62
CA LEU A 151 2.04 -14.38 -33.05
C LEU A 151 3.12 -15.29 -33.65
N LYS A 152 3.92 -16.02 -32.84
CA LYS A 152 5.15 -16.72 -33.25
C LYS A 152 6.14 -15.78 -33.95
N LEU A 153 6.37 -14.62 -33.34
CA LEU A 153 7.36 -13.64 -33.77
C LEU A 153 8.67 -13.84 -33.01
N ASP A 154 9.77 -13.86 -33.74
CA ASP A 154 11.12 -13.83 -33.17
C ASP A 154 11.75 -12.44 -33.34
N LEU A 155 12.88 -12.20 -32.66
CA LEU A 155 13.68 -11.00 -32.92
C LEU A 155 14.07 -10.93 -34.40
N GLU A 156 14.12 -9.72 -34.94
CA GLU A 156 14.47 -9.43 -36.33
C GLU A 156 13.45 -9.90 -37.38
N ASP A 157 12.32 -10.49 -36.97
CA ASP A 157 11.20 -10.77 -37.87
C ASP A 157 10.48 -9.49 -38.31
N ASP A 158 9.92 -9.52 -39.52
CA ASP A 158 9.03 -8.47 -40.01
C ASP A 158 7.55 -8.84 -39.83
N PHE A 159 6.74 -7.92 -39.32
CA PHE A 159 5.29 -8.05 -39.20
C PHE A 159 4.58 -6.80 -39.71
N ILE A 160 3.25 -6.89 -39.88
CA ILE A 160 2.43 -5.79 -40.36
C ILE A 160 1.56 -5.30 -39.22
N LEU A 161 1.62 -4.00 -38.94
CA LEU A 161 0.68 -3.31 -38.06
C LEU A 161 -0.32 -2.55 -38.95
N ALA A 162 -1.60 -2.89 -38.87
CA ALA A 162 -2.64 -2.32 -39.73
C ALA A 162 -3.74 -1.63 -38.91
N ARG A 163 -4.10 -0.41 -39.31
CA ARG A 163 -5.18 0.38 -38.73
C ARG A 163 -6.03 0.97 -39.85
N GLY A 164 -7.25 0.46 -40.02
CA GLY A 164 -8.12 0.86 -41.13
C GLY A 164 -7.44 0.62 -42.47
N ASN A 165 -7.24 1.69 -43.25
CA ASN A 165 -6.58 1.62 -44.56
C ASN A 165 -5.06 1.89 -44.50
N GLN A 166 -4.52 2.23 -43.32
CA GLN A 166 -3.09 2.46 -43.13
C GLN A 166 -2.43 1.19 -42.60
N SER A 167 -1.20 0.94 -43.04
CA SER A 167 -0.40 -0.18 -42.53
C SER A 167 1.09 0.14 -42.56
N ALA A 168 1.82 -0.30 -41.55
CA ALA A 168 3.27 -0.23 -41.49
C ALA A 168 3.85 -1.64 -41.40
N LYS A 169 4.87 -1.92 -42.22
CA LYS A 169 5.70 -3.12 -42.07
C LYS A 169 6.82 -2.79 -41.10
N LEU A 170 6.83 -3.45 -39.94
CA LEU A 170 7.74 -3.18 -38.83
C LEU A 170 8.61 -4.41 -38.58
N ARG A 171 9.83 -4.16 -38.11
CA ARG A 171 10.77 -5.19 -37.70
C ARG A 171 10.82 -5.27 -36.18
N VAL A 172 10.79 -6.49 -35.62
CA VAL A 172 10.92 -6.71 -34.17
C VAL A 172 12.36 -6.39 -33.77
N ALA A 173 12.59 -5.22 -33.17
CA ALA A 173 13.91 -4.81 -32.68
C ALA A 173 14.18 -5.31 -31.26
N GLY A 174 13.13 -5.66 -30.52
CA GLY A 174 13.26 -6.18 -29.18
C GLY A 174 11.96 -6.70 -28.58
N LEU A 175 12.10 -7.33 -27.41
CA LEU A 175 11.01 -7.88 -26.61
C LEU A 175 11.06 -7.32 -25.20
N PHE A 176 9.90 -7.13 -24.59
CA PHE A 176 9.77 -6.65 -23.22
C PHE A 176 8.79 -7.51 -22.42
N GLU A 177 9.01 -7.59 -21.10
CA GLU A 177 8.16 -8.33 -20.16
C GLU A 177 8.01 -7.53 -18.87
N THR A 178 6.79 -7.05 -18.62
CA THR A 178 6.42 -6.22 -17.47
C THR A 178 5.71 -7.03 -16.37
N GLY A 179 5.37 -8.30 -16.63
CA GLY A 179 4.52 -9.11 -15.75
C GLY A 179 3.04 -8.70 -15.74
N SER A 180 2.62 -7.82 -16.65
CA SER A 180 1.29 -7.22 -16.69
C SER A 180 0.50 -7.60 -17.95
N ALA A 181 -0.73 -7.10 -18.09
CA ALA A 181 -1.53 -7.28 -19.30
C ALA A 181 -0.90 -6.68 -20.57
N ARG A 182 0.07 -5.75 -20.40
CA ARG A 182 0.82 -5.12 -21.50
C ARG A 182 1.59 -6.14 -22.33
N ASP A 183 2.11 -7.19 -21.71
CA ASP A 183 2.93 -8.22 -22.39
C ASP A 183 2.15 -8.96 -23.49
N ARG A 184 0.81 -8.99 -23.40
CA ARG A 184 -0.08 -9.65 -24.38
C ARG A 184 -0.63 -8.72 -25.45
N SER A 185 -0.57 -7.41 -25.26
CA SER A 185 -1.39 -6.49 -26.07
C SER A 185 -0.69 -5.22 -26.52
N GLN A 186 0.45 -4.85 -25.93
CA GLN A 186 1.11 -3.59 -26.23
C GLN A 186 2.34 -3.76 -27.15
N ILE A 187 2.53 -2.79 -28.04
CA ILE A 187 3.70 -2.66 -28.92
C ILE A 187 4.23 -1.23 -28.83
N TYR A 188 5.52 -1.05 -28.55
CA TYR A 188 6.17 0.26 -28.66
C TYR A 188 6.70 0.46 -30.08
N ILE A 189 6.45 1.63 -30.66
CA ILE A 189 6.95 2.04 -31.98
C ILE A 189 7.48 3.48 -31.92
N PRO A 190 8.28 3.92 -32.89
CA PRO A 190 8.72 5.31 -32.93
C PRO A 190 7.53 6.25 -33.12
N LEU A 191 7.55 7.41 -32.45
CA LEU A 191 6.44 8.38 -32.50
C LEU A 191 6.05 8.77 -33.94
N SER A 192 7.03 8.98 -34.81
CA SER A 192 6.78 9.29 -36.22
C SER A 192 5.99 8.20 -36.94
N THR A 193 6.25 6.94 -36.60
CA THR A 193 5.61 5.78 -37.22
C THR A 193 4.17 5.62 -36.74
N ALA A 194 3.91 5.94 -35.47
CA ALA A 194 2.56 6.03 -34.96
C ALA A 194 1.76 7.16 -35.63
N GLN A 195 2.37 8.33 -35.85
CA GLN A 195 1.75 9.46 -36.54
C GLN A 195 1.37 9.09 -37.98
N ASP A 196 2.29 8.47 -38.71
CA ASP A 196 2.05 7.97 -40.06
C ASP A 196 0.91 6.93 -40.08
N LEU A 197 0.89 5.99 -39.11
CA LEU A 197 -0.12 4.94 -39.03
C LEU A 197 -1.53 5.47 -38.68
N VAL A 198 -1.59 6.52 -37.86
CA VAL A 198 -2.84 7.22 -37.55
C VAL A 198 -3.28 8.12 -38.72
N GLY A 199 -2.37 8.46 -39.64
CA GLY A 199 -2.63 9.36 -40.76
C GLY A 199 -2.83 10.82 -40.31
N LYS A 200 -2.27 11.17 -39.15
CA LYS A 200 -2.26 12.53 -38.60
C LYS A 200 -0.80 12.91 -38.39
N GLY A 201 -0.42 14.13 -38.79
CA GLY A 201 0.96 14.61 -38.71
C GLY A 201 1.45 14.83 -37.28
N ASP A 202 1.94 16.04 -36.98
CA ASP A 202 2.56 16.38 -35.69
C ASP A 202 1.53 16.45 -34.55
N VAL A 203 1.03 15.29 -34.11
CA VAL A 203 0.03 15.12 -33.05
C VAL A 203 0.39 13.97 -32.12
N VAL A 204 -0.13 14.02 -30.89
CA VAL A 204 -0.03 12.93 -29.90
C VAL A 204 -1.39 12.71 -29.23
N SER A 205 -1.62 11.55 -28.62
CA SER A 205 -2.83 11.29 -27.84
C SER A 205 -2.71 11.82 -26.42
N GLU A 206 -1.50 11.90 -25.88
CA GLU A 206 -1.26 12.32 -24.50
C GLU A 206 0.16 12.87 -24.31
N VAL A 207 0.33 13.69 -23.28
CA VAL A 207 1.62 14.15 -22.77
C VAL A 207 1.66 13.86 -21.28
N ASP A 208 2.60 13.02 -20.88
CA ASP A 208 2.63 12.44 -19.55
C ASP A 208 3.93 12.80 -18.85
N ALA A 209 3.86 12.97 -17.53
CA ALA A 209 5.01 13.40 -16.73
C ALA A 209 5.15 12.65 -15.42
N ARG A 210 6.41 12.51 -14.98
CA ARG A 210 6.82 12.02 -13.67
C ARG A 210 7.35 13.19 -12.85
N VAL A 211 6.99 13.18 -11.57
CA VAL A 211 7.39 14.17 -10.58
C VAL A 211 8.11 13.50 -9.41
N ALA A 212 9.09 14.18 -8.84
CA ALA A 212 9.88 13.71 -7.70
C ALA A 212 9.01 13.44 -6.46
N ASP A 213 7.99 14.28 -6.24
CA ASP A 213 7.01 14.12 -5.17
C ASP A 213 5.62 13.90 -5.77
N ILE A 214 5.12 12.68 -5.65
CA ILE A 214 3.83 12.25 -6.18
C ILE A 214 2.65 13.05 -5.63
N TYR A 215 2.80 13.66 -4.45
CA TYR A 215 1.76 14.50 -3.83
C TYR A 215 1.71 15.92 -4.41
N GLN A 216 2.69 16.31 -5.23
CA GLN A 216 2.68 17.59 -5.94
C GLN A 216 1.87 17.53 -7.25
N ALA A 217 1.61 16.34 -7.78
CA ALA A 217 0.91 16.16 -9.04
C ALA A 217 -0.44 16.91 -9.14
N PRO A 218 -1.33 16.91 -8.12
CA PRO A 218 -2.59 17.66 -8.19
C PRO A 218 -2.41 19.18 -8.33
N TYR A 219 -1.37 19.76 -7.72
CA TYR A 219 -1.10 21.20 -7.82
C TYR A 219 -0.63 21.56 -9.24
N ILE A 220 0.27 20.76 -9.80
CA ILE A 220 0.76 20.94 -11.18
C ILE A 220 -0.39 20.80 -12.18
N VAL A 221 -1.29 19.83 -11.96
CA VAL A 221 -2.49 19.62 -12.77
C VAL A 221 -3.45 20.80 -12.69
N SER A 222 -3.63 21.40 -11.52
CA SER A 222 -4.44 22.62 -11.35
C SER A 222 -3.87 23.79 -12.18
N ASP A 223 -2.56 23.99 -12.15
CA ASP A 223 -1.90 25.06 -12.89
C ASP A 223 -1.94 24.82 -14.41
N LEU A 224 -1.80 23.56 -14.84
CA LEU A 224 -2.00 23.14 -16.24
C LEU A 224 -3.42 23.42 -16.73
N ARG A 225 -4.45 23.09 -15.94
CA ARG A 225 -5.86 23.37 -16.28
C ARG A 225 -6.13 24.88 -16.41
N SER A 226 -5.41 25.71 -15.66
CA SER A 226 -5.52 27.17 -15.75
C SER A 226 -4.82 27.76 -16.98
N SER A 227 -3.70 27.16 -17.39
CA SER A 227 -2.85 27.65 -18.50
C SER A 227 -3.26 27.09 -19.85
N PHE A 228 -3.77 25.85 -19.88
CA PHE A 228 -4.16 25.13 -21.08
C PHE A 228 -5.57 24.58 -20.94
N ARG A 229 -6.34 24.57 -22.05
CA ARG A 229 -7.70 23.99 -22.08
C ARG A 229 -7.71 22.46 -22.24
N TYR A 230 -6.61 21.77 -21.90
CA TYR A 230 -6.47 20.32 -22.00
C TYR A 230 -7.05 19.62 -20.77
N GLN A 231 -7.40 18.35 -20.92
CA GLN A 231 -7.81 17.52 -19.79
C GLN A 231 -6.57 17.02 -19.06
N SER A 232 -6.16 17.72 -18.00
CA SER A 232 -5.06 17.27 -17.16
C SER A 232 -5.59 16.51 -15.95
N LYS A 233 -5.00 15.37 -15.61
CA LYS A 233 -5.33 14.54 -14.46
C LYS A 233 -4.07 14.12 -13.73
N SER A 234 -4.13 14.02 -12.41
CA SER A 234 -3.04 13.41 -11.64
C SER A 234 -3.24 11.90 -11.51
N TRP A 235 -2.23 11.18 -11.02
CA TRP A 235 -2.40 9.77 -10.70
C TRP A 235 -3.50 9.54 -9.65
N GLN A 236 -3.74 10.49 -8.73
CA GLN A 236 -4.86 10.41 -7.79
C GLN A 236 -6.21 10.49 -8.50
N ASP A 237 -6.35 11.38 -9.50
CA ASP A 237 -7.56 11.46 -10.33
C ASP A 237 -7.76 10.16 -11.13
N MET A 238 -6.67 9.54 -11.61
CA MET A 238 -6.75 8.30 -12.39
C MET A 238 -7.08 7.06 -11.56
N ASN A 239 -6.76 7.09 -10.27
CA ASN A 239 -6.92 5.97 -9.37
C ASN A 239 -7.88 6.30 -8.21
N GLU A 240 -8.83 7.22 -8.43
CA GLU A 240 -9.76 7.70 -7.42
C GLU A 240 -10.55 6.54 -6.79
N ASP A 241 -10.98 5.56 -7.60
CA ASP A 241 -11.70 4.38 -7.11
C ASP A 241 -10.82 3.51 -6.21
N ILE A 242 -9.54 3.32 -6.57
CA ILE A 242 -8.58 2.57 -5.75
C ILE A 242 -8.34 3.30 -4.43
N LEU A 243 -8.14 4.62 -4.47
CA LEU A 243 -7.93 5.44 -3.28
C LEU A 243 -9.16 5.40 -2.35
N LYS A 244 -10.37 5.47 -2.89
CA LYS A 244 -11.62 5.31 -2.13
C LYS A 244 -11.72 3.92 -1.48
N LEU A 245 -11.29 2.86 -2.18
CA LEU A 245 -11.25 1.52 -1.60
C LEU A 245 -10.27 1.44 -0.43
N ILE A 246 -9.07 2.02 -0.56
CA ILE A 246 -8.08 2.09 0.52
C ILE A 246 -8.63 2.88 1.72
N GLU A 247 -9.26 4.03 1.49
CA GLU A 247 -9.89 4.83 2.55
C GLU A 247 -11.03 4.08 3.25
N THR A 248 -11.89 3.42 2.48
CA THR A 248 -13.00 2.61 3.00
C THR A 248 -12.48 1.42 3.81
N GLN A 249 -11.41 0.78 3.36
CA GLN A 249 -10.76 -0.31 4.07
C GLN A 249 -10.20 0.16 5.42
N LYS A 250 -9.55 1.34 5.47
CA LYS A 250 -9.06 1.97 6.72
C LYS A 250 -10.18 2.12 7.76
N TRP A 251 -11.40 2.45 7.34
CA TRP A 251 -12.57 2.48 8.25
C TRP A 251 -12.93 1.11 8.83
N PHE A 252 -13.01 0.06 8.02
CA PHE A 252 -13.28 -1.29 8.51
C PHE A 252 -12.21 -1.78 9.50
N ILE A 253 -10.94 -1.47 9.24
CA ILE A 253 -9.83 -1.83 10.12
C ILE A 253 -9.97 -1.17 11.50
N ASN A 254 -10.34 0.11 11.54
CA ASN A 254 -10.59 0.81 12.80
C ASN A 254 -11.71 0.14 13.62
N ILE A 255 -12.74 -0.41 12.96
CA ILE A 255 -13.78 -1.20 13.62
C ILE A 255 -13.19 -2.48 14.22
N PHE A 256 -12.34 -3.20 13.49
CA PHE A 256 -11.66 -4.40 14.02
C PHE A 256 -10.75 -4.07 15.21
N TYR A 257 -9.98 -2.99 15.15
CA TYR A 257 -9.16 -2.55 16.28
C TYR A 257 -10.00 -2.22 17.51
N PHE A 258 -11.15 -1.59 17.32
CA PHE A 258 -12.10 -1.32 18.40
C PHE A 258 -12.69 -2.62 19.00
N LEU A 259 -13.02 -3.61 18.17
CA LEU A 259 -13.48 -4.91 18.66
C LEU A 259 -12.38 -5.66 19.42
N ILE A 260 -11.14 -5.67 18.92
CA ILE A 260 -9.98 -6.25 19.61
C ILE A 260 -9.75 -5.55 20.95
N PHE A 261 -9.87 -4.22 20.99
CA PHE A 261 -9.78 -3.43 22.21
C PHE A 261 -10.81 -3.90 23.25
N ILE A 262 -12.07 -4.07 22.84
CA ILE A 262 -13.15 -4.53 23.71
C ILE A 262 -12.89 -5.96 24.21
N ILE A 263 -12.56 -6.90 23.31
CA ILE A 263 -12.34 -8.31 23.67
C ILE A 263 -11.16 -8.46 24.63
N ALA A 264 -10.03 -7.80 24.33
CA ALA A 264 -8.86 -7.79 25.20
C ALA A 264 -9.18 -7.13 26.55
N GLY A 265 -9.90 -6.00 26.53
CA GLY A 265 -10.29 -5.27 27.72
C GLY A 265 -11.19 -6.10 28.64
N PHE A 266 -12.17 -6.83 28.11
CA PHE A 266 -12.98 -7.75 28.90
C PHE A 266 -12.14 -8.87 29.54
N GLY A 267 -11.16 -9.42 28.81
CA GLY A 267 -10.24 -10.42 29.33
C GLY A 267 -9.42 -9.92 30.53
N ILE A 268 -8.90 -8.69 30.44
CA ILE A 268 -8.16 -8.05 31.53
C ILE A 268 -9.10 -7.76 32.71
N ALA A 269 -10.25 -7.14 32.46
CA ALA A 269 -11.20 -6.78 33.51
C ALA A 269 -11.67 -8.03 34.28
N ASN A 270 -11.97 -9.13 33.59
CA ASN A 270 -12.38 -10.38 34.21
C ASN A 270 -11.26 -10.97 35.09
N THR A 271 -10.03 -11.01 34.59
CA THR A 271 -8.87 -11.50 35.35
C THR A 271 -8.62 -10.63 36.59
N MET A 272 -8.74 -9.31 36.45
CA MET A 272 -8.50 -8.36 37.53
C MET A 272 -9.58 -8.43 38.60
N ILE A 273 -10.86 -8.57 38.23
CA ILE A 273 -11.95 -8.83 39.17
C ILE A 273 -11.68 -10.11 39.97
N MET A 274 -11.21 -11.17 39.30
CA MET A 274 -10.84 -12.42 39.97
C MET A 274 -9.68 -12.23 40.96
N ILE A 275 -8.65 -11.46 40.59
CA ILE A 275 -7.52 -11.14 41.48
C ILE A 275 -7.99 -10.37 42.72
N ILE A 276 -8.83 -9.34 42.52
CA ILE A 276 -9.38 -8.52 43.59
C ILE A 276 -10.19 -9.37 44.56
N SER A 277 -11.08 -10.23 44.07
CA SER A 277 -11.90 -11.10 44.93
C SER A 277 -11.04 -12.06 45.77
N ARG A 278 -9.99 -12.66 45.18
CA ARG A 278 -9.07 -13.54 45.92
C ARG A 278 -8.23 -12.81 46.97
N ARG A 279 -8.13 -11.48 46.89
CA ARG A 279 -7.34 -10.62 47.79
C ARG A 279 -8.20 -9.64 48.58
N ALA A 280 -9.52 -9.83 48.63
CA ALA A 280 -10.43 -8.93 49.33
C ALA A 280 -9.96 -8.63 50.77
N LYS A 281 -9.59 -9.69 51.52
CA LYS A 281 -9.03 -9.59 52.86
C LYS A 281 -7.75 -8.76 52.96
N GLU A 282 -6.81 -8.91 52.03
CA GLU A 282 -5.57 -8.10 52.00
C GLU A 282 -5.90 -6.62 51.78
N ILE A 283 -6.84 -6.32 50.88
CA ILE A 283 -7.31 -4.96 50.59
C ILE A 283 -8.01 -4.37 51.81
N GLY A 284 -8.86 -5.14 52.50
CA GLY A 284 -9.54 -4.75 53.72
C GLY A 284 -8.57 -4.37 54.85
N ILE A 285 -7.54 -5.19 55.07
CA ILE A 285 -6.49 -4.92 56.07
C ILE A 285 -5.73 -3.63 55.73
N LEU A 286 -5.36 -3.42 54.46
CA LEU A 286 -4.70 -2.19 54.02
C LEU A 286 -5.55 -0.94 54.29
N MET A 287 -6.86 -1.01 54.00
CA MET A 287 -7.79 0.09 54.28
C MET A 287 -7.99 0.33 55.77
N ALA A 288 -8.07 -0.74 56.58
CA ALA A 288 -8.18 -0.65 58.03
C ALA A 288 -6.93 -0.03 58.68
N MET A 289 -5.74 -0.23 58.09
CA MET A 289 -4.49 0.45 58.48
C MET A 289 -4.39 1.91 58.00
N GLY A 290 -5.40 2.43 57.29
CA GLY A 290 -5.48 3.83 56.88
C GLY A 290 -5.11 4.12 55.42
N ALA A 291 -4.96 3.11 54.56
CA ALA A 291 -4.73 3.35 53.13
C ALA A 291 -5.94 4.05 52.50
N PRO A 292 -5.77 5.22 51.84
CA PRO A 292 -6.89 5.92 51.23
C PRO A 292 -7.37 5.17 49.98
N ARG A 293 -8.67 5.29 49.66
CA ARG A 293 -9.28 4.68 48.47
C ARG A 293 -8.52 4.99 47.17
N ARG A 294 -7.95 6.20 47.05
CA ARG A 294 -7.12 6.60 45.91
C ARG A 294 -5.83 5.78 45.78
N SER A 295 -5.21 5.37 46.89
CA SER A 295 -4.04 4.50 46.86
C SER A 295 -4.42 3.07 46.45
N ILE A 296 -5.56 2.55 46.90
CA ILE A 296 -6.09 1.25 46.42
C ILE A 296 -6.32 1.28 44.91
N LEU A 297 -6.98 2.33 44.40
CA LEU A 297 -7.20 2.52 42.96
C LEU A 297 -5.87 2.59 42.18
N LYS A 298 -4.88 3.34 42.70
CA LYS A 298 -3.55 3.46 42.07
C LYS A 298 -2.80 2.14 42.04
N ILE A 299 -2.84 1.34 43.11
CA ILE A 299 -2.18 0.02 43.17
C ILE A 299 -2.66 -0.85 42.02
N PHE A 300 -3.98 -0.98 41.88
CA PHE A 300 -4.59 -1.84 40.88
C PHE A 300 -4.41 -1.30 39.44
N LEU A 301 -4.48 0.01 39.22
CA LEU A 301 -4.15 0.59 37.91
C LEU A 301 -2.68 0.40 37.52
N LEU A 302 -1.76 0.56 38.48
CA LEU A 302 -0.34 0.29 38.26
C LEU A 302 -0.11 -1.19 37.97
N GLU A 303 -0.85 -2.10 38.61
CA GLU A 303 -0.78 -3.53 38.34
C GLU A 303 -1.11 -3.83 36.87
N SER A 304 -2.20 -3.29 36.34
CA SER A 304 -2.55 -3.42 34.91
C SER A 304 -1.51 -2.79 33.99
N LEU A 305 -1.01 -1.60 34.33
CA LEU A 305 -0.02 -0.90 33.51
C LEU A 305 1.35 -1.60 33.47
N ILE A 306 1.79 -2.19 34.59
CA ILE A 306 3.06 -2.94 34.66
C ILE A 306 3.01 -4.19 33.76
N LEU A 307 1.82 -4.78 33.56
CA LEU A 307 1.65 -5.96 32.70
C LEU A 307 1.59 -5.62 31.20
N ALA A 308 1.39 -4.35 30.82
CA ALA A 308 1.30 -3.96 29.42
C ALA A 308 2.63 -4.09 28.64
N PRO A 309 3.79 -3.60 29.11
CA PRO A 309 5.07 -3.77 28.42
C PRO A 309 5.45 -5.23 28.11
N PRO A 310 5.41 -6.20 29.05
CA PRO A 310 5.76 -7.58 28.73
C PRO A 310 4.76 -8.21 27.76
N ALA A 311 3.48 -7.83 27.84
CA ALA A 311 2.48 -8.29 26.87
C ALA A 311 2.72 -7.75 25.46
N ALA A 312 3.04 -6.45 25.34
CA ALA A 312 3.38 -5.83 24.07
C ALA A 312 4.66 -6.43 23.49
N LEU A 313 5.68 -6.66 24.31
CA LEU A 313 6.92 -7.30 23.88
C LEU A 313 6.69 -8.72 23.36
N LEU A 314 5.99 -9.56 24.14
CA LEU A 314 5.66 -10.93 23.72
C LEU A 314 4.78 -10.94 22.47
N GLY A 315 3.77 -10.07 22.41
CA GLY A 315 2.90 -9.95 21.24
C GLY A 315 3.67 -9.50 20.00
N SER A 316 4.62 -8.58 20.16
CA SER A 316 5.49 -8.12 19.08
C SER A 316 6.40 -9.23 18.55
N ILE A 317 6.97 -10.05 19.44
CA ILE A 317 7.76 -11.22 19.06
C ILE A 317 6.89 -12.22 18.30
N LEU A 318 5.69 -12.51 18.80
CA LEU A 318 4.74 -13.40 18.12
C LEU A 318 4.32 -12.86 16.76
N ALA A 319 4.07 -11.55 16.64
CA ALA A 319 3.77 -10.91 15.37
C ALA A 319 4.91 -11.05 14.37
N TYR A 320 6.14 -10.81 14.80
CA TYR A 320 7.31 -10.93 13.94
C TYR A 320 7.51 -12.38 13.47
N LEU A 321 7.34 -13.36 14.35
CA LEU A 321 7.40 -14.79 13.98
C LEU A 321 6.28 -15.17 13.01
N ALA A 322 5.05 -14.71 13.27
CA ALA A 322 3.91 -14.95 12.37
C ALA A 322 4.11 -14.29 11.01
N ALA A 323 4.62 -13.05 10.96
CA ALA A 323 4.92 -12.35 9.71
C ALA A 323 5.95 -13.09 8.87
N ASN A 324 7.06 -13.56 9.48
CA ASN A 324 8.06 -14.37 8.78
C ASN A 324 7.48 -15.69 8.27
N LEU A 325 6.62 -16.33 9.06
CA LEU A 325 5.94 -17.55 8.63
C LEU A 325 5.02 -17.29 7.43
N ILE A 326 4.24 -16.21 7.45
CA ILE A 326 3.37 -15.80 6.34
C ILE A 326 4.21 -15.56 5.08
N MET A 327 5.30 -14.79 5.19
CA MET A 327 6.19 -14.50 4.07
C MET A 327 6.93 -15.74 3.53
N SER A 328 7.03 -16.82 4.31
CA SER A 328 7.63 -18.07 3.83
C SER A 328 6.73 -18.86 2.86
N TYR A 329 5.44 -18.52 2.79
CA TYR A 329 4.51 -19.08 1.82
C TYR A 329 4.41 -18.15 0.61
N ASP A 330 4.74 -18.65 -0.59
CA ASP A 330 4.57 -17.90 -1.84
C ASP A 330 3.08 -17.93 -2.25
N ILE A 331 2.30 -17.02 -1.66
CA ILE A 331 0.89 -16.85 -1.99
C ILE A 331 0.81 -15.96 -3.23
N GLU A 332 0.81 -16.61 -4.40
CA GLU A 332 0.55 -15.94 -5.68
C GLU A 332 -0.91 -15.47 -5.72
N LEU A 333 -1.08 -14.16 -5.91
CA LEU A 333 -2.39 -13.58 -6.16
C LEU A 333 -2.59 -13.51 -7.67
N PRO A 334 -3.77 -13.89 -8.20
CA PRO A 334 -4.08 -13.69 -9.62
C PRO A 334 -3.95 -12.20 -9.96
N SER A 335 -2.86 -11.82 -10.61
CA SER A 335 -2.52 -10.42 -10.93
C SER A 335 -3.59 -9.75 -11.79
N GLU A 336 -4.32 -10.56 -12.57
CA GLU A 336 -5.46 -10.15 -13.40
C GLU A 336 -6.66 -9.63 -12.58
N ILE A 337 -6.78 -10.02 -11.31
CA ILE A 337 -7.89 -9.65 -10.42
C ILE A 337 -7.45 -8.67 -9.34
N TYR A 338 -6.23 -8.83 -8.81
CA TYR A 338 -5.82 -8.14 -7.58
C TYR A 338 -4.79 -7.02 -7.78
N MET A 339 -4.28 -6.78 -9.00
CA MET A 339 -3.27 -5.73 -9.31
C MET A 339 -2.01 -5.75 -8.42
N VAL A 340 -1.83 -6.85 -7.67
CA VAL A 340 -0.81 -7.11 -6.66
C VAL A 340 -0.28 -8.51 -6.97
N SER A 341 1.03 -8.62 -7.12
CA SER A 341 1.68 -9.86 -7.60
C SER A 341 1.92 -10.86 -6.46
N LYS A 342 2.22 -10.36 -5.26
CA LYS A 342 2.54 -11.16 -4.08
C LYS A 342 2.00 -10.52 -2.81
N MET A 343 1.62 -11.36 -1.85
CA MET A 343 1.29 -10.89 -0.50
C MET A 343 2.59 -10.61 0.27
N THR A 344 2.85 -9.33 0.56
CA THR A 344 3.99 -8.90 1.38
C THR A 344 3.54 -8.44 2.76
N VAL A 345 4.40 -8.61 3.77
CA VAL A 345 4.16 -8.14 5.14
C VAL A 345 5.27 -7.18 5.51
N VAL A 346 4.94 -5.90 5.67
CA VAL A 346 5.91 -4.87 6.05
C VAL A 346 5.95 -4.75 7.57
N MET A 347 7.11 -4.95 8.18
CA MET A 347 7.27 -4.84 9.64
C MET A 347 7.94 -3.52 10.02
N SER A 348 7.17 -2.43 9.99
CA SER A 348 7.67 -1.09 10.30
C SER A 348 7.83 -0.88 11.82
N PRO A 349 8.91 -0.23 12.32
CA PRO A 349 9.10 0.08 13.74
C PRO A 349 7.91 0.81 14.38
N GLU A 350 7.24 1.67 13.61
CA GLU A 350 6.09 2.45 14.03
C GLU A 350 4.92 1.56 14.46
N PHE A 351 4.72 0.41 13.81
CA PHE A 351 3.64 -0.53 14.16
C PHE A 351 3.82 -1.10 15.56
N PHE A 352 5.07 -1.36 15.97
CA PHE A 352 5.39 -1.83 17.31
C PHE A 352 5.19 -0.74 18.38
N ILE A 353 5.48 0.52 18.04
CA ILE A 353 5.20 1.67 18.91
C ILE A 353 3.69 1.82 19.10
N TYR A 354 2.90 1.78 18.01
CA TYR A 354 1.45 1.83 18.08
C TYR A 354 0.87 0.67 18.91
N ALA A 355 1.40 -0.53 18.74
CA ALA A 355 0.96 -1.68 19.52
C ALA A 355 1.29 -1.57 21.01
N MET A 356 2.43 -0.99 21.37
CA MET A 356 2.78 -0.69 22.76
C MET A 356 1.81 0.34 23.36
N LEU A 357 1.50 1.42 22.63
CA LEU A 357 0.53 2.43 23.05
C LEU A 357 -0.87 1.83 23.19
N PHE A 358 -1.27 0.97 22.26
CA PHE A 358 -2.53 0.22 22.32
C PHE A 358 -2.59 -0.66 23.56
N ALA A 359 -1.54 -1.45 23.84
CA ALA A 359 -1.48 -2.31 25.02
C ALA A 359 -1.59 -1.51 26.32
N LEU A 360 -0.89 -0.37 26.42
CA LEU A 360 -0.99 0.54 27.56
C LEU A 360 -2.41 1.09 27.73
N LEU A 361 -3.03 1.54 26.63
CA LEU A 361 -4.38 2.11 26.63
C LEU A 361 -5.43 1.07 27.05
N VAL A 362 -5.38 -0.13 26.47
CA VAL A 362 -6.30 -1.23 26.80
C VAL A 362 -6.16 -1.61 28.27
N ASN A 363 -4.92 -1.80 28.76
CA ASN A 363 -4.69 -2.15 30.18
C ASN A 363 -5.17 -1.06 31.13
N PHE A 364 -4.93 0.21 30.79
CA PHE A 364 -5.40 1.33 31.59
C PHE A 364 -6.93 1.35 31.66
N VAL A 365 -7.62 1.38 30.50
CA VAL A 365 -9.09 1.47 30.42
C VAL A 365 -9.76 0.25 31.04
N ALA A 366 -9.28 -0.95 30.73
CA ALA A 366 -9.83 -2.18 31.28
C ALA A 366 -9.62 -2.29 32.81
N GLY A 367 -8.50 -1.77 33.31
CA GLY A 367 -8.19 -1.76 34.74
C GLY A 367 -8.98 -0.74 35.55
N MET A 368 -9.54 0.30 34.92
CA MET A 368 -10.26 1.37 35.62
C MET A 368 -11.48 0.86 36.39
N TYR A 369 -12.35 0.07 35.76
CA TYR A 369 -13.57 -0.41 36.43
C TYR A 369 -13.29 -1.35 37.61
N PRO A 370 -12.46 -2.40 37.47
CA PRO A 370 -12.09 -3.26 38.60
C PRO A 370 -11.36 -2.50 39.71
N ALA A 371 -10.39 -1.61 39.38
CA ALA A 371 -9.67 -0.82 40.38
C ALA A 371 -10.60 0.11 41.16
N TRP A 372 -11.56 0.73 40.48
CA TRP A 372 -12.59 1.53 41.13
C TRP A 372 -13.47 0.69 42.06
N LYS A 373 -13.90 -0.49 41.62
CA LYS A 373 -14.68 -1.43 42.44
C LYS A 373 -13.91 -1.85 43.69
N ALA A 374 -12.63 -2.19 43.58
CA ALA A 374 -11.77 -2.51 44.73
C ALA A 374 -11.65 -1.35 45.71
N SER A 375 -11.49 -0.12 45.22
CA SER A 375 -11.36 1.07 46.07
C SER A 375 -12.61 1.43 46.88
N LYS A 376 -13.77 0.87 46.53
CA LYS A 376 -15.06 1.10 47.19
C LYS A 376 -15.49 -0.01 48.13
N MET A 377 -14.69 -1.06 48.27
CA MET A 377 -15.00 -2.20 49.15
C MET A 377 -15.05 -1.75 50.63
N ASP A 378 -15.98 -2.30 51.41
CA ASP A 378 -16.05 -2.04 52.85
C ASP A 378 -14.92 -2.82 53.56
N PRO A 379 -14.04 -2.16 54.33
CA PRO A 379 -12.97 -2.84 55.05
C PRO A 379 -13.46 -3.94 56.01
N VAL A 380 -14.62 -3.75 56.64
CA VAL A 380 -15.18 -4.71 57.61
C VAL A 380 -15.70 -5.95 56.90
N GLU A 381 -16.45 -5.77 55.81
CA GLU A 381 -16.92 -6.89 54.98
C GLU A 381 -15.74 -7.64 54.36
N ALA A 382 -14.76 -6.92 53.83
CA ALA A 382 -13.59 -7.50 53.19
C ALA A 382 -12.72 -8.37 54.12
N ILE A 383 -12.65 -8.03 55.41
CA ILE A 383 -11.89 -8.81 56.42
C ILE A 383 -12.71 -10.03 56.91
N GLY A 384 -14.03 -9.91 56.89
CA GLY A 384 -14.99 -10.92 57.33
C GLY A 384 -15.22 -12.05 56.32
N GLU A 385 -15.01 -11.79 55.03
CA GLU A 385 -14.85 -12.81 53.97
C GLU A 385 -13.48 -13.50 54.04
#